data_AF-A0A2N6JCK5-F1
#
_entry.id   AF-A0A2N6JCK5-F1
#
_cell.length_a   1.000
_cell.length_b   1.000
_cell.length_c   1.000
_cell.angle_alpha   90.00
_cell.angle_beta   90.00
_cell.angle_gamma   90.00
#
_symmetry.space_group_name_H-M   'P 1'
#
loop_
_entity.id
_entity.type
_entity.pdbx_description
1 polymer ?
#
loop_
_entity_poly.entity_id
_entity_poly.type
_entity_poly.pdbx_seq_one_letter_code
_entity_poly.pdbx_strand_id
1 'polypeptide(L)'
;MSEDIVASYRAESPPGIPPEKYVLVHPDGSWAVNMKLNDPIYLLNIRTESADNLFYSREIDSLFKGDFSVLVDRETLLSNGKTDYVILTMSRPAENNPYYVRCAPNMGEDRAYLLAISDGKVKVVSKKFGGCSRTYEVIREQEFIGYRVKEGGENPEILRYMIRGNSIVWERE
;
A
#
# COMPACT_ATOMS: atom_id res chain seq x y z
N MET A 1 -15.32 -12.10 -10.48
CA MET A 1 -14.34 -11.53 -11.43
C MET A 1 -13.82 -12.67 -12.30
N SER A 2 -13.59 -12.47 -13.60
CA SER A 2 -13.14 -13.57 -14.49
C SER A 2 -11.66 -13.86 -14.31
N GLU A 3 -11.28 -15.12 -14.52
CA GLU A 3 -9.88 -15.59 -14.49
C GLU A 3 -9.01 -14.83 -15.50
N ASP A 4 -9.58 -14.44 -16.65
CA ASP A 4 -8.91 -13.68 -17.71
C ASP A 4 -8.39 -12.30 -17.23
N ILE A 5 -9.13 -11.62 -16.34
CA ILE A 5 -8.72 -10.32 -15.78
C ILE A 5 -7.52 -10.49 -14.84
N VAL A 6 -7.50 -11.56 -14.04
CA VAL A 6 -6.35 -11.83 -13.17
C VAL A 6 -5.11 -12.19 -14.00
N ALA A 7 -5.30 -12.93 -15.09
CA ALA A 7 -4.22 -13.29 -16.02
C ALA A 7 -3.62 -12.05 -16.72
N SER A 8 -4.44 -11.06 -17.11
CA SER A 8 -3.94 -9.84 -17.75
C SER A 8 -3.03 -9.04 -16.81
N TYR A 9 -3.38 -8.90 -15.53
CA TYR A 9 -2.53 -8.23 -14.55
C TYR A 9 -1.16 -8.91 -14.37
N ARG A 10 -1.13 -10.24 -14.39
CA ARG A 10 0.13 -11.00 -14.31
C ARG A 10 0.99 -10.80 -15.56
N ALA A 11 0.37 -10.71 -16.74
CA ALA A 11 1.06 -10.56 -18.01
C ALA A 11 1.68 -9.16 -18.22
N GLU A 12 1.16 -8.13 -17.54
CA GLU A 12 1.71 -6.76 -17.60
C GLU A 12 3.02 -6.59 -16.81
N SER A 13 3.42 -7.58 -16.01
CA SER A 13 4.67 -7.52 -15.23
C SER A 13 5.91 -7.70 -16.12
N PRO A 14 6.93 -6.83 -16.02
CA PRO A 14 8.16 -6.98 -16.81
C PRO A 14 8.84 -8.33 -16.56
N PRO A 15 9.48 -8.94 -17.59
CA PRO A 15 10.21 -10.19 -17.43
C PRO A 15 11.26 -10.08 -16.30
N GLY A 16 11.25 -11.04 -15.37
CA GLY A 16 12.19 -11.08 -14.25
C GLY A 16 11.75 -10.28 -13.01
N ILE A 17 10.64 -9.53 -13.07
CA ILE A 17 10.02 -8.90 -11.91
C ILE A 17 8.80 -9.74 -11.51
N PRO A 18 8.75 -10.30 -10.28
CA PRO A 18 7.58 -11.05 -9.86
C PRO A 18 6.36 -10.12 -9.84
N PRO A 19 5.20 -10.58 -10.33
CA PRO A 19 4.00 -9.76 -10.34
C PRO A 19 3.65 -9.31 -8.92
N GLU A 20 3.16 -8.08 -8.84
CA GLU A 20 2.63 -7.49 -7.61
C GLU A 20 1.65 -8.48 -6.97
N LYS A 21 1.69 -8.68 -5.67
CA LYS A 21 0.71 -9.59 -5.05
C LYS A 21 -0.67 -8.95 -5.01
N TYR A 22 -0.72 -7.64 -4.79
CA TYR A 22 -1.93 -6.89 -4.56
C TYR A 22 -2.03 -5.70 -5.48
N VAL A 23 -3.18 -5.54 -6.14
CA VAL A 23 -3.50 -4.37 -6.99
C VAL A 23 -4.85 -3.77 -6.57
N LEU A 24 -5.10 -2.51 -6.92
CA LEU A 24 -6.35 -1.82 -6.63
C LEU A 24 -7.24 -1.84 -7.88
N VAL A 25 -8.50 -2.24 -7.73
CA VAL A 25 -9.44 -2.47 -8.83
C VAL A 25 -10.85 -1.97 -8.52
N HIS A 26 -11.59 -1.67 -9.59
CA HIS A 26 -13.04 -1.44 -9.57
C HIS A 26 -13.83 -2.79 -9.55
N PRO A 27 -15.15 -2.78 -9.31
CA PRO A 27 -15.96 -4.01 -9.27
C PRO A 27 -15.96 -4.79 -10.59
N ASP A 28 -15.77 -4.08 -11.70
CA ASP A 28 -15.68 -4.66 -13.05
C ASP A 28 -14.31 -5.30 -13.34
N GLY A 29 -13.35 -5.16 -12.41
CA GLY A 29 -11.99 -5.66 -12.57
C GLY A 29 -11.11 -4.78 -13.45
N SER A 30 -11.49 -3.54 -13.70
CA SER A 30 -10.58 -2.54 -14.27
C SER A 30 -9.64 -1.99 -13.20
N TRP A 31 -8.42 -1.58 -13.61
CA TRP A 31 -7.47 -0.90 -12.72
C TRP A 31 -8.12 0.32 -12.07
N ALA A 32 -7.99 0.44 -10.74
CA ALA A 32 -8.37 1.64 -10.03
C ALA A 32 -7.31 2.73 -10.29
N VAL A 33 -7.44 3.39 -11.44
CA VAL A 33 -6.71 4.63 -11.74
C VAL A 33 -7.45 5.80 -11.09
N ASN A 34 -6.79 6.96 -10.95
CA ASN A 34 -7.29 8.18 -10.27
C ASN A 34 -8.55 8.83 -10.90
N MET A 35 -9.37 8.08 -11.63
CA MET A 35 -10.61 8.51 -12.22
C MET A 35 -11.72 8.55 -11.17
N LYS A 36 -12.52 9.62 -11.20
CA LYS A 36 -13.70 9.82 -10.36
C LYS A 36 -14.85 8.89 -10.77
N LEU A 37 -14.64 7.59 -10.62
CA LEU A 37 -15.73 6.63 -10.63
C LEU A 37 -16.29 6.57 -9.21
N ASN A 38 -17.61 6.69 -9.07
CA ASN A 38 -18.30 6.53 -7.78
C ASN A 38 -18.32 5.07 -7.30
N ASP A 39 -17.66 4.19 -8.05
CA ASP A 39 -17.62 2.76 -7.79
C ASP A 39 -16.67 2.43 -6.62
N PRO A 40 -17.03 1.44 -5.79
CA PRO A 40 -16.19 1.05 -4.67
C PRO A 40 -14.86 0.47 -5.14
N ILE A 41 -13.79 0.77 -4.42
CA ILE A 41 -12.45 0.26 -4.68
C ILE A 41 -12.18 -1.00 -3.85
N TYR A 42 -11.58 -1.99 -4.48
CA TYR A 42 -11.17 -3.25 -3.87
C TYR A 42 -9.68 -3.47 -4.01
N LEU A 43 -9.10 -4.17 -3.03
CA LEU A 43 -7.78 -4.73 -3.13
C LEU A 43 -7.88 -6.16 -3.67
N LEU A 44 -7.20 -6.47 -4.76
CA LEU A 44 -7.21 -7.77 -5.41
C LEU A 44 -5.88 -8.49 -5.18
N ASN A 45 -5.91 -9.71 -4.63
CA ASN A 45 -4.76 -10.61 -4.67
C ASN A 45 -4.67 -11.31 -6.03
N ILE A 46 -3.70 -10.92 -6.86
CA ILE A 46 -3.53 -11.48 -8.21
C ILE A 46 -2.71 -12.77 -8.23
N ARG A 47 -2.16 -13.24 -7.11
CA ARG A 47 -1.39 -14.51 -7.07
C ARG A 47 -2.26 -15.76 -6.90
N THR A 48 -3.57 -15.59 -6.80
CA THR A 48 -4.53 -16.65 -6.55
C THR A 48 -5.62 -16.59 -7.62
N GLU A 49 -6.14 -17.74 -8.05
CA GLU A 49 -7.10 -17.84 -9.16
C GLU A 49 -8.57 -17.67 -8.71
N SER A 50 -8.84 -17.70 -7.39
CA SER A 50 -10.20 -17.59 -6.85
C SER A 50 -10.82 -16.18 -6.99
N ALA A 51 -12.15 -16.12 -7.14
CA ALA A 51 -12.92 -14.88 -7.08
C ALA A 51 -13.02 -14.28 -5.65
N ASP A 52 -12.69 -15.06 -4.60
CA ASP A 52 -12.72 -14.63 -3.18
C ASP A 52 -11.50 -13.79 -2.77
N ASN A 53 -10.77 -13.27 -3.75
CA ASN A 53 -9.51 -12.54 -3.57
C ASN A 53 -9.68 -11.01 -3.63
N LEU A 54 -10.92 -10.55 -3.55
CA LEU A 54 -11.30 -9.14 -3.49
C LEU A 54 -11.54 -8.73 -2.04
N PHE A 55 -10.79 -7.76 -1.57
CA PHE A 55 -10.89 -7.25 -0.21
C PHE A 55 -11.34 -5.80 -0.24
N TYR A 56 -12.55 -5.57 0.27
CA TYR A 56 -13.05 -4.22 0.46
C TYR A 56 -12.43 -3.57 1.68
N SER A 57 -12.04 -2.30 1.56
CA SER A 57 -11.60 -1.47 2.67
C SER A 57 -12.26 -0.10 2.56
N ARG A 58 -13.11 0.24 3.53
CA ARG A 58 -13.74 1.57 3.61
C ARG A 58 -12.69 2.68 3.67
N GLU A 59 -11.54 2.42 4.28
CA GLU A 59 -10.47 3.41 4.33
C GLU A 59 -9.90 3.69 2.94
N ILE A 60 -9.57 2.64 2.17
CA ILE A 60 -9.01 2.79 0.82
C ILE A 60 -10.04 3.50 -0.08
N ASP A 61 -11.29 3.06 -0.04
CA ASP A 61 -12.40 3.67 -0.77
C ASP A 61 -12.57 5.17 -0.44
N SER A 62 -12.39 5.55 0.84
CA SER A 62 -12.45 6.95 1.26
C SER A 62 -11.26 7.79 0.76
N LEU A 63 -10.09 7.18 0.54
CA LEU A 63 -8.93 7.88 -0.02
C LEU A 63 -9.18 8.25 -1.49
N PHE A 64 -9.69 7.33 -2.31
CA PHE A 64 -10.04 7.61 -3.70
C PHE A 64 -11.12 8.69 -3.80
N LYS A 65 -12.18 8.60 -2.98
CA LYS A 65 -13.22 9.65 -2.88
C LYS A 65 -12.70 11.00 -2.37
N GLY A 66 -11.57 11.00 -1.69
CA GLY A 66 -10.85 12.18 -1.23
C GLY A 66 -9.92 12.77 -2.27
N ASP A 67 -9.98 12.33 -3.53
CA ASP A 67 -9.16 12.78 -4.66
C ASP A 67 -7.65 12.51 -4.47
N PHE A 68 -7.31 11.42 -3.76
CA PHE A 68 -5.93 10.93 -3.64
C PHE A 68 -5.58 9.97 -4.78
N SER A 69 -4.34 10.06 -5.25
CA SER A 69 -3.66 8.99 -5.96
C SER A 69 -3.19 7.96 -4.95
N VAL A 70 -3.56 6.69 -5.13
CA VAL A 70 -3.29 5.63 -4.16
C VAL A 70 -2.62 4.44 -4.86
N LEU A 71 -1.54 3.93 -4.27
CA LEU A 71 -0.77 2.81 -4.81
C LEU A 71 -0.36 1.86 -3.68
N VAL A 72 -0.32 0.56 -3.98
CA VAL A 72 0.31 -0.43 -3.08
C VAL A 72 1.79 -0.51 -3.46
N ASP A 73 2.68 -0.30 -2.49
CA ASP A 73 4.12 -0.37 -2.74
C ASP A 73 4.56 -1.84 -2.86
N ARG A 74 4.87 -2.25 -4.08
CA ARG A 74 5.24 -3.62 -4.46
C ARG A 74 6.47 -4.16 -3.72
N GLU A 75 7.39 -3.29 -3.31
CA GLU A 75 8.67 -3.70 -2.69
C GLU A 75 8.52 -3.93 -1.18
N THR A 76 7.33 -3.66 -0.64
CA THR A 76 7.06 -3.65 0.81
C THR A 76 6.29 -4.87 1.29
N LEU A 77 6.09 -5.88 0.43
CA LEU A 77 5.36 -7.09 0.83
C LEU A 77 6.14 -7.88 1.88
N LEU A 78 5.57 -7.94 3.08
CA LEU A 78 6.06 -8.77 4.17
C LEU A 78 5.00 -9.80 4.55
N SER A 79 5.18 -11.03 4.09
CA SER A 79 4.35 -12.17 4.46
C SER A 79 4.93 -12.93 5.66
N ASN A 80 4.08 -13.25 6.64
CA ASN A 80 4.41 -14.16 7.77
C ASN A 80 3.69 -15.52 7.69
N GLY A 81 3.12 -15.86 6.53
CA GLY A 81 2.40 -17.10 6.26
C GLY A 81 0.89 -17.02 6.54
N LYS A 82 0.47 -16.20 7.51
CA LYS A 82 -0.97 -15.98 7.82
C LYS A 82 -1.46 -14.60 7.40
N THR A 83 -0.60 -13.60 7.57
CA THR A 83 -0.92 -12.20 7.31
C THR A 83 0.13 -11.64 6.37
N ASP A 84 -0.37 -10.91 5.38
CA ASP A 84 0.46 -10.08 4.53
C ASP A 84 0.42 -8.64 5.02
N TYR A 85 1.58 -8.03 5.08
CA TYR A 85 1.76 -6.63 5.38
C TYR A 85 2.26 -5.93 4.13
N VAL A 86 1.62 -4.82 3.77
CA VAL A 86 1.98 -3.99 2.61
C VAL A 86 1.81 -2.53 2.95
N ILE A 87 2.66 -1.69 2.38
CA ILE A 87 2.56 -0.24 2.51
C ILE A 87 1.69 0.28 1.38
N LEU A 88 0.66 1.03 1.74
CA LEU A 88 -0.16 1.81 0.82
C LEU A 88 0.40 3.23 0.80
N THR A 89 0.88 3.69 -0.34
CA THR A 89 1.32 5.08 -0.53
C THR A 89 0.20 5.89 -1.17
N MET A 90 0.07 7.14 -0.78
CA MET A 90 -0.92 8.03 -1.36
C MET A 90 -0.38 9.46 -1.48
N SER A 91 -0.80 10.16 -2.51
CA SER A 91 -0.46 11.55 -2.79
C SER A 91 -1.68 12.29 -3.31
N ARG A 92 -1.78 13.60 -3.11
CA ARG A 92 -2.78 14.40 -3.84
C ARG A 92 -2.17 14.86 -5.17
N PRO A 93 -2.77 14.57 -6.32
CA PRO A 93 -2.33 15.11 -7.59
C PRO A 93 -2.33 16.66 -7.55
N ALA A 94 -1.30 17.29 -8.13
CA ALA A 94 -1.18 18.75 -8.14
C ALA A 94 -2.37 19.44 -8.84
N GLU A 95 -3.00 18.75 -9.80
CA GLU A 95 -4.22 19.20 -10.47
C GLU A 95 -5.40 19.40 -9.51
N ASN A 96 -5.45 18.63 -8.43
CA ASN A 96 -6.51 18.70 -7.41
C ASN A 96 -6.18 19.68 -6.28
N ASN A 97 -4.94 20.17 -6.21
CA ASN A 97 -4.50 21.19 -5.26
C ASN A 97 -3.30 21.96 -5.86
N PRO A 98 -3.52 23.09 -6.55
CA PRO A 98 -2.45 23.83 -7.22
C PRO A 98 -1.46 24.50 -6.26
N TYR A 99 -1.81 24.63 -4.99
CA TYR A 99 -0.92 25.12 -3.93
C TYR A 99 -0.10 23.99 -3.30
N TYR A 100 -0.29 22.75 -3.75
CA TYR A 100 0.44 21.60 -3.26
C TYR A 100 1.92 21.68 -3.65
N VAL A 101 2.78 21.66 -2.64
CA VAL A 101 4.21 21.45 -2.81
C VAL A 101 4.54 20.06 -2.30
N ARG A 102 4.94 19.18 -3.23
CA ARG A 102 5.36 17.81 -2.90
C ARG A 102 6.44 17.84 -1.81
N CYS A 103 6.29 16.98 -0.81
CA CYS A 103 7.20 16.88 0.34
C CYS A 103 7.34 18.11 1.25
N ALA A 104 6.53 19.17 1.11
CA ALA A 104 6.68 20.33 1.99
C ALA A 104 6.21 19.99 3.44
N PRO A 105 7.02 20.29 4.47
CA PRO A 105 6.64 20.07 5.87
C PRO A 105 5.30 20.74 6.19
N ASN A 106 4.38 20.01 6.85
CA ASN A 106 3.01 20.46 7.17
C ASN A 106 2.11 20.81 5.97
N MET A 107 2.59 20.62 4.73
CA MET A 107 1.81 20.80 3.49
C MET A 107 1.73 19.51 2.65
N GLY A 108 2.52 18.50 3.01
CA GLY A 108 2.57 17.19 2.37
C GLY A 108 1.28 16.41 2.57
N GLU A 109 0.45 16.34 1.53
CA GLU A 109 -0.66 15.38 1.44
C GLU A 109 -0.16 13.97 1.07
N ASP A 110 1.15 13.80 0.85
CA ASP A 110 1.81 12.50 0.72
C ASP A 110 1.78 11.75 2.05
N ARG A 111 1.13 10.59 2.07
CA ARG A 111 0.97 9.74 3.25
C ARG A 111 1.31 8.30 2.89
N ALA A 112 1.67 7.51 3.89
CA ALA A 112 1.71 6.07 3.74
C ALA A 112 1.05 5.36 4.93
N TYR A 113 0.23 4.37 4.62
CA TYR A 113 -0.42 3.50 5.59
C TYR A 113 0.23 2.13 5.55
N LEU A 114 0.33 1.47 6.71
CA LEU A 114 0.61 0.05 6.74
C LEU A 114 -0.69 -0.73 6.85
N LEU A 115 -0.90 -1.62 5.90
CA LEU A 115 -2.03 -2.53 5.85
C LEU A 115 -1.62 -3.92 6.35
N ALA A 116 -2.55 -4.60 7.00
CA ALA A 116 -2.51 -6.03 7.27
C ALA A 116 -3.67 -6.70 6.54
N ILE A 117 -3.35 -7.77 5.81
CA ILE A 117 -4.29 -8.52 4.98
C ILE A 117 -4.29 -9.97 5.47
N SER A 118 -5.41 -10.39 6.04
CA SER A 118 -5.60 -11.75 6.56
C SER A 118 -7.07 -12.11 6.58
N ASP A 119 -7.37 -13.41 6.45
CA ASP A 119 -8.73 -13.96 6.57
C ASP A 119 -9.78 -13.18 5.73
N GLY A 120 -9.41 -12.80 4.50
CA GLY A 120 -10.28 -12.08 3.57
C GLY A 120 -10.53 -10.61 3.93
N LYS A 121 -9.74 -10.01 4.83
CA LYS A 121 -9.94 -8.65 5.34
C LYS A 121 -8.68 -7.81 5.22
N VAL A 122 -8.90 -6.52 4.97
CA VAL A 122 -7.86 -5.49 5.02
C VAL A 122 -8.05 -4.67 6.29
N LYS A 123 -7.00 -4.55 7.10
CA LYS A 123 -6.96 -3.69 8.29
C LYS A 123 -5.84 -2.67 8.14
N VAL A 124 -6.15 -1.40 8.41
CA VAL A 124 -5.13 -0.35 8.54
C VAL A 124 -4.49 -0.48 9.92
N VAL A 125 -3.22 -0.88 9.96
CA VAL A 125 -2.48 -1.05 11.22
C VAL A 125 -1.86 0.25 11.68
N SER A 126 -1.39 1.07 10.73
CA SER A 126 -0.91 2.42 11.01
C SER A 126 -1.29 3.37 9.89
N LYS A 127 -1.85 4.54 10.25
CA LYS A 127 -2.08 5.67 9.32
C LYS A 127 -0.89 6.62 9.21
N LYS A 128 0.16 6.40 10.00
CA LYS A 128 1.34 7.26 10.13
C LYS A 128 2.60 6.44 9.83
N PHE A 129 2.56 5.65 8.76
CA PHE A 129 3.67 4.77 8.41
C PHE A 129 4.67 5.45 7.48
N GLY A 130 4.30 6.59 6.91
CA GLY A 130 5.14 7.23 5.92
C GLY A 130 4.56 8.50 5.34
N GLY A 131 5.31 9.03 4.38
CA GLY A 131 5.04 10.25 3.64
C GLY A 131 6.22 10.55 2.73
N CYS A 132 6.28 11.77 2.21
CA CYS A 132 7.29 12.16 1.25
C CYS A 132 8.74 11.98 1.77
N SER A 133 9.66 11.76 0.84
CA SER A 133 11.10 11.55 1.10
C SER A 133 11.44 10.34 1.97
N ARG A 134 10.51 9.40 2.22
CA ARG A 134 10.81 8.18 2.98
C ARG A 134 11.08 6.99 2.07
N THR A 135 12.02 6.15 2.47
CA THR A 135 12.25 4.83 1.85
C THR A 135 11.88 3.72 2.83
N TYR A 136 11.34 2.64 2.29
CA TYR A 136 10.88 1.50 3.06
C TYR A 136 11.76 0.28 2.74
N GLU A 137 12.18 -0.44 3.76
CA GLU A 137 12.93 -1.68 3.61
C GLU A 137 12.27 -2.76 4.47
N VAL A 138 12.04 -3.94 3.91
CA VAL A 138 11.55 -5.09 4.67
C VAL A 138 12.73 -5.72 5.41
N ILE A 139 12.65 -5.79 6.73
CA ILE A 139 13.66 -6.45 7.57
C ILE A 139 13.16 -7.83 7.99
N ARG A 140 14.02 -8.85 7.83
CA ARG A 140 13.85 -10.22 8.33
C ARG A 140 15.13 -10.68 9.03
N GLU A 141 15.39 -10.15 10.21
CA GLU A 141 16.51 -10.52 11.08
C GLU A 141 15.99 -11.37 12.27
N GLN A 142 16.86 -12.13 12.93
CA GLN A 142 16.49 -13.20 13.88
C GLN A 142 15.40 -12.80 14.90
N GLU A 143 15.43 -11.57 15.43
CA GLU A 143 14.42 -11.06 16.38
C GLU A 143 13.52 -9.95 15.80
N PHE A 144 13.76 -9.55 14.55
CA PHE A 144 13.14 -8.41 13.90
C PHE A 144 12.49 -8.78 12.58
N ILE A 145 11.16 -8.78 12.57
CA ILE A 145 10.36 -8.92 11.36
C ILE A 145 9.52 -7.64 11.25
N GLY A 146 9.71 -6.90 10.17
CA GLY A 146 9.01 -5.63 10.01
C GLY A 146 9.63 -4.74 8.95
N TYR A 147 9.63 -3.43 9.23
CA TYR A 147 10.06 -2.41 8.28
C TYR A 147 11.11 -1.49 8.88
N ARG A 148 12.16 -1.19 8.11
CA ARG A 148 12.96 0.02 8.30
C ARG A 148 12.32 1.13 7.49
N VAL A 149 12.10 2.28 8.12
CA VAL A 149 11.60 3.47 7.45
C VAL A 149 12.64 4.55 7.66
N LYS A 150 13.28 4.96 6.57
CA LYS A 150 14.29 6.02 6.60
C LYS A 150 13.66 7.30 6.10
N GLU A 151 13.76 8.36 6.90
CA GLU A 151 13.41 9.71 6.47
C GLU A 151 14.52 10.31 5.62
N GLY A 152 14.15 10.99 4.55
CA GLY A 152 15.05 11.79 3.73
C GLY A 152 15.14 13.22 4.25
N GLY A 153 16.29 13.86 4.05
CA GLY A 153 16.55 15.23 4.50
C GLY A 153 17.96 15.37 5.08
N GLU A 154 18.26 16.55 5.62
CA GLU A 154 19.58 16.89 6.19
C GLU A 154 19.89 16.09 7.46
N ASN A 155 18.87 15.69 8.23
CA ASN A 155 19.00 14.87 9.43
C ASN A 155 18.07 13.66 9.32
N PRO A 156 18.46 12.61 8.55
CA PRO A 156 17.59 11.47 8.32
C PRO A 156 17.38 10.67 9.60
N GLU A 157 16.14 10.55 10.06
CA GLU A 157 15.79 9.60 11.12
C GLU A 157 15.55 8.20 10.53
N ILE A 158 15.97 7.17 11.25
CA ILE A 158 15.67 5.77 10.92
C ILE A 158 14.74 5.22 12.00
N LEU A 159 13.56 4.79 11.57
CA LEU A 159 12.56 4.17 12.42
C LEU A 159 12.45 2.69 12.07
N ARG A 160 12.39 1.86 13.11
CA ARG A 160 12.21 0.42 13.00
C ARG A 160 10.81 0.07 13.49
N TYR A 161 9.96 -0.42 12.59
CA TYR A 161 8.63 -0.90 12.91
C TYR A 161 8.62 -2.43 12.95
N MET A 162 8.50 -2.99 14.15
CA MET A 162 8.42 -4.42 14.42
C MET A 162 7.00 -4.92 14.40
N ILE A 163 6.77 -6.03 13.71
CA ILE A 163 5.52 -6.77 13.77
C ILE A 163 5.60 -7.78 14.91
N ARG A 164 4.69 -7.65 15.89
CA ARG A 164 4.57 -8.54 17.04
C ARG A 164 3.15 -9.12 17.05
N GLY A 165 2.98 -10.29 16.42
CA GLY A 165 1.65 -10.89 16.23
C GLY A 165 0.77 -10.03 15.31
N ASN A 166 -0.27 -9.42 15.88
CA ASN A 166 -1.22 -8.54 15.19
C ASN A 166 -1.02 -7.04 15.50
N SER A 167 0.05 -6.68 16.21
CA SER A 167 0.39 -5.31 16.56
C SER A 167 1.72 -4.89 15.96
N ILE A 168 1.93 -3.58 15.95
CA ILE A 168 3.19 -2.96 15.54
C ILE A 168 3.76 -2.23 16.73
N VAL A 169 5.03 -2.48 17.00
CA VAL A 169 5.87 -1.72 17.93
C VAL A 169 6.88 -0.97 17.10
N TRP A 170 7.26 0.23 17.50
CA TRP A 170 8.30 0.98 16.81
C TRP A 170 9.35 1.48 17.78
N GLU A 171 10.58 1.62 17.27
CA GLU A 171 11.71 2.21 17.97
C GLU A 171 12.52 3.08 16.99
N ARG A 172 13.29 4.01 17.56
CA ARG A 172 14.28 4.79 16.80
C ARG A 172 15.60 4.04 16.80
N GLU A 173 16.22 3.92 15.63
CA GLU A 173 17.56 3.34 15.47
C GLU A 173 18.65 4.35 15.84
#